data_AF-A0A804IZP4-F1
#
_entry.id   AF-A0A804IZP4-F1
#
_cell.length_a   1.000
_cell.length_b   1.000
_cell.length_c   1.000
_cell.angle_alpha   90.00
_cell.angle_beta   90.00
_cell.angle_gamma   90.00
#
_symmetry.space_group_name_H-M   'P 1'
#
loop_
_entity.id
_entity.type
_entity.pdbx_description
1 polymer ?
#
loop_
_entity_poly.entity_id
_entity_poly.type
_entity_poly.pdbx_seq_one_letter_code
_entity_poly.pdbx_strand_id
1 'polypeptide(L)'
;MELKLSKPSPLSPSVPRVFESPMRGLLFCDTTGQRLRFGSPLSASIKSGKKLHAIQIRDISPSSVEQERVDQSENLTLESIRHSLMRQDDAIIFNLLERAQYCYNADNTCHQNAFHMDGFHGSLVEFMAKETEKVHAQVGRYKGPDEHPFFPDSLPESMLPPMEYPKVDRGK
;
A
#
# COMPACT_ATOMS: atom_id res chain seq x y z
N MET A 1 -15.14 67.04 -36.63
CA MET A 1 -15.30 66.14 -35.46
C MET A 1 -14.23 65.08 -35.62
N GLU A 2 -13.04 65.34 -35.05
CA GLU A 2 -11.84 64.51 -35.26
C GLU A 2 -11.73 63.50 -34.10
N LEU A 3 -11.83 62.21 -34.42
CA LEU A 3 -11.69 61.12 -33.46
C LEU A 3 -10.21 60.87 -33.18
N LYS A 4 -9.72 61.30 -32.01
CA LYS A 4 -8.37 60.92 -31.56
C LYS A 4 -8.41 59.53 -30.92
N LEU A 5 -7.92 58.58 -31.70
CA LEU A 5 -7.61 57.20 -31.32
C LEU A 5 -6.47 57.19 -30.29
N SER A 6 -6.78 56.86 -29.03
CA SER A 6 -5.76 56.66 -27.99
C SER A 6 -5.09 55.29 -28.18
N LYS A 7 -3.75 55.27 -28.16
CA LYS A 7 -2.95 54.03 -28.16
C LYS A 7 -3.03 53.37 -26.77
N PRO A 8 -3.18 52.04 -26.67
CA PRO A 8 -3.07 51.35 -25.39
C PRO A 8 -1.59 51.22 -24.97
N SER A 9 -1.35 51.41 -23.67
CA SER A 9 -0.07 51.18 -23.01
C SER A 9 0.32 49.69 -23.06
N PRO A 10 1.62 49.34 -23.17
CA PRO A 10 2.04 47.94 -23.14
C PRO A 10 1.90 47.38 -21.72
N LEU A 11 1.08 46.34 -21.55
CA LEU A 11 1.13 45.49 -20.37
C LEU A 11 2.39 44.62 -20.45
N SER A 12 3.20 44.68 -19.40
CA SER A 12 4.35 43.80 -19.19
C SER A 12 3.90 42.33 -19.17
N PRO A 13 4.58 41.40 -19.85
CA PRO A 13 4.28 39.99 -19.71
C PRO A 13 4.72 39.53 -18.31
N SER A 14 3.75 39.18 -17.46
CA SER A 14 4.03 38.42 -16.24
C SER A 14 4.49 37.03 -16.67
N VAL A 15 5.78 36.77 -16.49
CA VAL A 15 6.41 35.45 -16.64
C VAL A 15 5.62 34.45 -15.78
N PRO A 16 5.12 33.32 -16.32
CA PRO A 16 4.57 32.28 -15.47
C PRO A 16 5.68 31.79 -14.56
N ARG A 17 5.44 31.83 -13.24
CA ARG A 17 6.31 31.19 -12.25
C ARG A 17 6.42 29.71 -12.64
N VAL A 18 7.57 29.35 -13.19
CA VAL A 18 8.04 27.99 -13.24
C VAL A 18 8.09 27.52 -11.79
N PHE A 19 7.20 26.59 -11.44
CA PHE A 19 7.32 25.85 -10.20
C PHE A 19 8.48 24.87 -10.38
N GLU A 20 9.70 25.41 -10.22
CA GLU A 20 10.93 24.65 -10.05
C GLU A 20 10.78 23.84 -8.76
N SER A 21 10.24 22.63 -8.88
CA SER A 21 10.43 21.61 -7.85
C SER A 21 11.84 21.06 -8.02
N PRO A 22 12.67 21.01 -6.96
CA PRO A 22 13.94 20.34 -7.04
C PRO A 22 13.67 18.85 -7.25
N MET A 23 13.81 18.38 -8.49
CA MET A 23 13.76 16.97 -8.83
C MET A 23 15.01 16.33 -8.18
N ARG A 24 14.91 15.97 -6.90
CA ARG A 24 15.87 15.08 -6.26
C ARG A 24 15.58 13.68 -6.81
N GLY A 25 16.29 13.35 -7.89
CA GLY A 25 16.36 11.99 -8.40
C GLY A 25 16.78 11.05 -7.28
N LEU A 26 15.87 10.19 -6.87
CA LEU A 26 16.21 8.97 -6.16
C LEU A 26 16.78 8.01 -7.20
N LEU A 27 18.06 8.22 -7.53
CA LEU A 27 18.89 7.20 -8.13
C LEU A 27 19.06 6.10 -7.07
N PHE A 28 18.33 5.00 -7.21
CA PHE A 28 18.70 3.75 -6.56
C PHE A 28 20.01 3.29 -7.19
N CYS A 29 21.11 3.56 -6.49
CA CYS A 29 22.42 3.04 -6.81
C CYS A 29 22.82 2.13 -5.65
N ASP A 30 22.42 0.87 -5.69
CA ASP A 30 22.88 -0.13 -4.74
C ASP A 30 24.21 -0.66 -5.21
N THR A 31 25.27 -0.12 -4.62
CA THR A 31 26.58 -0.78 -4.60
C THR A 31 27.19 -0.51 -3.24
N THR A 32 27.20 -1.54 -2.39
CA THR A 32 28.38 -2.09 -1.70
C THR A 32 27.91 -2.82 -0.45
N GLY A 33 28.10 -4.15 -0.44
CA GLY A 33 27.80 -4.99 0.71
C GLY A 33 28.60 -4.58 1.95
N GLN A 34 27.90 -4.40 3.07
CA GLN A 34 28.52 -4.40 4.39
C GLN A 34 27.72 -5.27 5.36
N ARG A 35 28.44 -6.28 5.84
CA ARG A 35 28.09 -7.31 6.80
C ARG A 35 27.75 -6.69 8.16
N LEU A 36 26.48 -6.71 8.55
CA LEU A 36 26.06 -6.35 9.90
C LEU A 36 26.52 -7.44 10.89
N ARG A 37 27.52 -7.10 11.71
CA ARG A 37 27.96 -7.92 12.83
C ARG A 37 27.01 -7.70 14.01
N PHE A 38 26.20 -8.70 14.31
CA PHE A 38 25.41 -8.74 15.54
C PHE A 38 26.37 -8.84 16.74
N GLY A 39 26.37 -7.79 17.57
CA GLY A 39 27.10 -7.76 18.85
C GLY A 39 26.44 -8.71 19.87
N SER A 40 27.28 -9.45 20.57
CA SER A 40 26.92 -10.41 21.62
C SER A 40 26.21 -9.73 22.80
N PRO A 41 25.18 -10.33 23.41
CA PRO A 41 24.63 -9.83 24.67
C PRO A 41 25.52 -10.24 25.85
N LEU A 42 25.76 -9.26 26.73
CA LEU A 42 26.44 -9.43 28.02
C LEU A 42 25.60 -10.33 28.94
N SER A 43 26.20 -11.41 29.45
CA SER A 43 25.58 -12.30 30.44
C SER A 43 25.63 -11.68 31.85
N ALA A 44 24.47 -11.41 32.45
CA ALA A 44 24.37 -11.06 33.87
C ALA A 44 23.95 -12.29 34.69
N SER A 45 24.79 -12.68 35.64
CA SER A 45 24.61 -13.79 36.56
C SER A 45 23.68 -13.40 37.71
N ILE A 46 22.50 -14.02 37.82
CA ILE A 46 21.57 -13.83 38.93
C ILE A 46 21.79 -14.95 39.94
N LYS A 47 22.19 -14.56 41.16
CA LYS A 47 22.39 -15.47 42.29
C LYS A 47 21.06 -16.02 42.83
N SER A 48 21.09 -17.31 43.11
CA SER A 48 20.05 -18.17 43.63
C SER A 48 19.40 -17.70 44.94
N GLY A 49 18.10 -18.00 45.08
CA GLY A 49 17.57 -18.46 46.36
C GLY A 49 16.35 -17.73 46.91
N LYS A 50 15.16 -17.95 46.31
CA LYS A 50 13.86 -17.85 47.00
C LYS A 50 12.88 -18.86 46.39
N LYS A 51 12.39 -19.79 47.22
CA LYS A 51 11.40 -20.82 46.88
C LYS A 51 10.06 -20.14 46.57
N LEU A 52 9.69 -20.07 45.29
CA LEU A 52 8.37 -19.59 44.88
C LEU A 52 7.39 -20.77 44.89
N HIS A 53 6.26 -20.57 45.57
CA HIS A 53 5.15 -21.53 45.58
C HIS A 53 4.64 -21.74 44.15
N ALA A 54 4.52 -23.00 43.75
CA ALA A 54 3.92 -23.38 42.47
C ALA A 54 2.46 -22.91 42.44
N ILE A 55 2.19 -21.84 41.71
CA ILE A 55 0.84 -21.48 41.30
C ILE A 55 0.46 -22.52 40.24
N GLN A 56 -0.55 -23.35 40.55
CA GLN A 56 -1.13 -24.19 39.52
C GLN A 56 -1.82 -23.29 38.50
N ILE A 57 -1.19 -23.18 37.32
CA ILE A 57 -1.82 -22.65 36.13
C ILE A 57 -2.89 -23.67 35.77
N ARG A 58 -4.17 -23.27 35.87
CA ARG A 58 -5.24 -24.03 35.25
C ARG A 58 -4.93 -24.04 33.76
N ASP A 59 -4.78 -25.24 33.19
CA ASP A 59 -4.76 -25.43 31.76
C ASP A 59 -6.07 -24.85 31.22
N ILE A 60 -5.99 -23.63 30.69
CA ILE A 60 -6.97 -23.16 29.74
C ILE A 60 -6.69 -24.00 28.52
N SER A 61 -7.44 -25.09 28.39
CA SER A 61 -7.64 -25.74 27.11
C SER A 61 -7.84 -24.62 26.08
N PRO A 62 -7.15 -24.62 24.94
CA PRO A 62 -7.51 -23.75 23.84
C PRO A 62 -8.85 -24.28 23.32
N SER A 63 -9.93 -23.98 24.04
CA SER A 63 -11.25 -23.94 23.46
C SER A 63 -11.12 -22.87 22.39
N SER A 64 -10.94 -23.33 21.17
CA SER A 64 -11.14 -22.61 19.93
C SER A 64 -12.52 -21.98 19.98
N VAL A 65 -12.60 -20.81 20.63
CA VAL A 65 -13.68 -19.89 20.37
C VAL A 65 -13.37 -19.39 18.98
N GLU A 66 -13.93 -20.08 17.99
CA GLU A 66 -14.14 -19.56 16.64
C GLU A 66 -14.95 -18.27 16.81
N GLN A 67 -14.26 -17.18 17.10
CA GLN A 67 -14.89 -15.89 17.31
C GLN A 67 -15.22 -15.37 15.91
N GLU A 68 -16.50 -15.49 15.55
CA GLU A 68 -17.05 -15.04 14.27
C GLU A 68 -16.71 -13.55 14.08
N ARG A 69 -15.94 -13.25 13.03
CA ARG A 69 -15.52 -11.87 12.71
C ARG A 69 -16.51 -11.29 11.73
N VAL A 70 -17.29 -10.31 12.15
CA VAL A 70 -18.27 -9.63 11.29
C VAL A 70 -17.78 -8.21 10.98
N ASP A 71 -17.85 -7.79 9.72
CA ASP A 71 -17.58 -6.41 9.32
C ASP A 71 -18.69 -5.47 9.83
N GLN A 72 -18.31 -4.55 10.72
CA GLN A 72 -19.20 -3.54 11.31
C GLN A 72 -18.94 -2.14 10.77
N SER A 73 -18.16 -2.01 9.70
CA SER A 73 -17.71 -0.72 9.22
C SER A 73 -18.75 0.07 8.43
N GLU A 74 -19.87 -0.56 8.05
CA GLU A 74 -20.96 -0.02 7.23
C GLU A 74 -20.52 0.51 5.84
N ASN A 75 -19.26 0.28 5.45
CA ASN A 75 -18.70 0.80 4.20
C ASN A 75 -19.23 0.06 2.97
N LEU A 76 -19.57 -1.21 3.10
CA LEU A 76 -20.05 -2.07 2.01
C LEU A 76 -21.58 -2.15 1.99
N THR A 77 -22.24 -0.99 2.01
CA THR A 77 -23.71 -0.86 2.03
C THR A 77 -24.19 0.05 0.90
N LEU A 78 -25.46 -0.08 0.49
CA LEU A 78 -26.02 0.82 -0.53
C LEU A 78 -26.19 2.26 -0.04
N GLU A 79 -26.31 2.46 1.27
CA GLU A 79 -26.44 3.80 1.85
C GLU A 79 -25.11 4.58 1.74
N SER A 80 -23.97 3.89 1.92
CA SER A 80 -22.63 4.49 1.84
C SER A 80 -22.12 4.67 0.39
N ILE A 81 -22.81 4.14 -0.63
CA ILE A 81 -22.28 4.02 -2.00
C ILE A 81 -21.82 5.37 -2.58
N ARG A 82 -22.60 6.44 -2.37
CA ARG A 82 -22.27 7.78 -2.88
C ARG A 82 -20.95 8.27 -2.30
N HIS A 83 -20.79 8.14 -0.99
CA HIS A 83 -19.59 8.58 -0.30
C HIS A 83 -18.38 7.70 -0.65
N SER A 84 -18.58 6.39 -0.81
CA SER A 84 -17.54 5.47 -1.26
C SER A 84 -17.01 5.83 -2.65
N LEU A 85 -17.90 6.05 -3.62
CA LEU A 85 -17.53 6.44 -4.98
C LEU A 85 -16.79 7.77 -5.04
N MET A 86 -17.24 8.78 -4.29
CA MET A 86 -16.52 10.06 -4.20
C MET A 86 -15.08 9.88 -3.69
N ARG A 87 -14.89 9.06 -2.65
CA ARG A 87 -13.55 8.77 -2.11
C ARG A 87 -12.68 7.99 -3.10
N GLN A 88 -13.27 7.08 -3.87
CA GLN A 88 -12.56 6.34 -4.91
C GLN A 88 -12.14 7.26 -6.06
N ASP A 89 -13.02 8.16 -6.49
CA ASP A 89 -12.70 9.17 -7.52
C ASP A 89 -11.53 10.05 -7.09
N ASP A 90 -11.57 10.59 -5.86
CA ASP A 90 -10.48 11.39 -5.31
C ASP A 90 -9.16 10.60 -5.23
N ALA A 91 -9.21 9.33 -4.83
CA ALA A 91 -8.04 8.47 -4.77
C ALA A 91 -7.45 8.19 -6.18
N ILE A 92 -8.30 7.93 -7.19
CA ILE A 92 -7.85 7.71 -8.56
C ILE A 92 -7.16 8.97 -9.10
N ILE A 93 -7.80 10.14 -8.95
CA ILE A 93 -7.25 11.41 -9.42
C ILE A 93 -5.89 11.67 -8.77
N PHE A 94 -5.80 11.53 -7.44
CA PHE A 94 -4.55 11.75 -6.72
C PHE A 94 -3.44 10.79 -7.17
N ASN A 95 -3.74 9.50 -7.28
CA ASN A 95 -2.76 8.50 -7.72
C ASN A 95 -2.28 8.74 -9.16
N LEU A 96 -3.15 9.21 -10.05
CA LEU A 96 -2.77 9.57 -11.41
C LEU A 96 -1.90 10.83 -11.46
N LEU A 97 -2.19 11.84 -10.63
CA LEU A 97 -1.35 13.03 -10.50
C LEU A 97 0.04 12.68 -9.96
N GLU A 98 0.12 11.82 -8.95
CA GLU A 98 1.39 11.30 -8.43
C GLU A 98 2.18 10.55 -9.51
N ARG A 99 1.53 9.66 -10.27
CA ARG A 99 2.19 8.95 -11.37
C ARG A 99 2.65 9.88 -12.49
N ALA A 100 1.89 10.94 -12.78
CA ALA A 100 2.19 11.91 -13.84
C ALA A 100 3.44 12.77 -13.55
N GLN A 101 3.95 12.76 -12.30
CA GLN A 101 5.23 13.39 -11.96
C GLN A 101 6.42 12.71 -12.66
N TYR A 102 6.25 11.47 -13.14
CA TYR A 102 7.29 10.68 -13.80
C TYR A 102 6.98 10.48 -15.28
N CYS A 103 8.03 10.40 -16.12
CA CYS A 103 7.89 10.05 -17.53
C CYS A 103 7.37 8.60 -17.72
N TYR A 104 7.23 8.18 -18.98
CA TYR A 104 6.70 6.86 -19.31
C TYR A 104 7.50 5.69 -18.70
N ASN A 105 8.83 5.80 -18.62
CA ASN A 105 9.68 4.84 -17.91
C ASN A 105 9.56 3.39 -18.44
N ALA A 106 9.57 3.21 -19.77
CA ALA A 106 9.45 1.90 -20.40
C ALA A 106 10.54 0.94 -19.90
N ASP A 107 11.80 1.31 -20.19
CA ASP A 107 13.02 0.49 -20.09
C ASP A 107 13.29 -0.06 -18.70
N ASN A 108 12.90 0.66 -17.65
CA ASN A 108 13.10 0.24 -16.26
C ASN A 108 11.85 -0.43 -15.67
N THR A 109 10.65 0.00 -16.03
CA THR A 109 9.46 -0.31 -15.22
C THR A 109 8.62 -1.44 -15.83
N CYS A 110 8.49 -1.46 -17.16
CA CYS A 110 7.56 -2.35 -17.87
C CYS A 110 8.24 -3.50 -18.62
N HIS A 111 9.56 -3.46 -18.85
CA HIS A 111 10.27 -4.54 -19.53
C HIS A 111 10.69 -5.66 -18.57
N GLN A 112 10.51 -6.91 -19.00
CA GLN A 112 10.77 -8.12 -18.19
C GLN A 112 12.25 -8.36 -17.85
N ASN A 113 13.18 -7.74 -18.59
CA ASN A 113 14.62 -7.89 -18.39
C ASN A 113 15.30 -6.59 -17.93
N ALA A 114 14.51 -5.61 -17.49
CA ALA A 114 15.01 -4.33 -17.00
C ALA A 114 15.83 -4.48 -15.71
N PHE A 115 15.41 -5.40 -14.85
CA PHE A 115 16.00 -5.67 -13.54
C PHE A 115 16.15 -7.18 -13.35
N HIS A 116 17.30 -7.60 -12.83
CA HIS A 116 17.50 -8.98 -12.43
C HIS A 116 17.03 -9.16 -10.99
N MET A 117 15.98 -9.94 -10.79
CA MET A 117 15.43 -10.28 -9.48
C MET A 117 15.56 -11.79 -9.27
N ASP A 118 16.25 -12.18 -8.19
CA ASP A 118 16.53 -13.60 -7.94
C ASP A 118 15.21 -14.38 -7.77
N GLY A 119 14.99 -15.36 -8.66
CA GLY A 119 13.80 -16.22 -8.63
C GLY A 119 12.52 -15.60 -9.17
N PHE A 120 12.57 -14.41 -9.78
CA PHE A 120 11.42 -13.77 -10.41
C PHE A 120 11.69 -13.43 -11.88
N HIS A 121 10.76 -13.82 -12.76
CA HIS A 121 10.79 -13.48 -14.17
C HIS A 121 9.57 -12.62 -14.50
N GLY A 122 9.79 -11.33 -14.75
CA GLY A 122 8.72 -10.37 -15.01
C GLY A 122 9.23 -8.94 -14.97
N SER A 123 8.34 -7.98 -15.27
CA SER A 123 8.68 -6.55 -15.17
C SER A 123 8.73 -6.08 -13.72
N LEU A 124 9.37 -4.92 -13.45
CA LEU A 124 9.38 -4.32 -12.12
C LEU A 124 7.95 -4.04 -11.60
N VAL A 125 7.04 -3.55 -12.46
CA VAL A 125 5.63 -3.34 -12.06
C VAL A 125 4.96 -4.65 -11.68
N GLU A 126 5.20 -5.70 -12.46
CA GLU A 126 4.64 -7.02 -12.21
C GLU A 126 5.13 -7.58 -10.87
N PHE A 127 6.42 -7.44 -10.57
CA PHE A 127 7.00 -7.81 -9.29
C PHE A 127 6.34 -7.04 -8.13
N MET A 128 6.34 -5.71 -8.21
CA MET A 128 5.81 -4.85 -7.15
C MET A 128 4.32 -5.13 -6.90
N ALA A 129 3.53 -5.31 -7.96
CA ALA A 129 2.13 -5.66 -7.84
C ALA A 129 1.97 -7.03 -7.16
N LYS A 130 2.57 -8.10 -7.71
CA LYS A 130 2.45 -9.46 -7.15
C LYS A 130 2.86 -9.56 -5.69
N GLU A 131 4.00 -8.98 -5.32
CA GLU A 131 4.47 -9.05 -3.93
C GLU A 131 3.57 -8.23 -2.98
N THR A 132 3.06 -7.08 -3.43
CA THR A 132 2.07 -6.31 -2.65
C THR A 132 0.77 -7.10 -2.48
N GLU A 133 0.29 -7.75 -3.53
CA GLU A 133 -0.91 -8.60 -3.45
C GLU A 133 -0.69 -9.75 -2.47
N LYS A 134 0.47 -10.41 -2.47
CA LYS A 134 0.76 -11.49 -1.51
C LYS A 134 0.65 -11.01 -0.07
N VAL A 135 1.22 -9.85 0.26
CA VAL A 135 1.13 -9.27 1.61
C VAL A 135 -0.32 -8.96 1.96
N HIS A 136 -1.09 -8.39 1.04
CA HIS A 136 -2.52 -8.10 1.27
C HIS A 136 -3.39 -9.37 1.38
N ALA A 137 -3.05 -10.43 0.66
CA ALA A 137 -3.75 -11.72 0.72
C ALA A 137 -3.57 -12.40 2.08
N GLN A 138 -2.38 -12.30 2.69
CA GLN A 138 -2.11 -12.84 4.03
C GLN A 138 -3.02 -12.25 5.12
N VAL A 139 -3.49 -11.02 4.93
CA VAL A 139 -4.46 -10.36 5.83
C VAL A 139 -5.90 -10.44 5.34
N GLY A 140 -6.17 -11.28 4.34
CA GLY A 140 -7.53 -11.58 3.87
C GLY A 140 -8.17 -10.52 2.98
N ARG A 141 -7.41 -9.56 2.43
CA ARG A 141 -7.96 -8.45 1.60
C ARG A 141 -8.88 -8.96 0.48
N TYR A 142 -8.43 -9.96 -0.27
CA TYR A 142 -9.17 -10.52 -1.41
C TYR A 142 -10.28 -11.50 -1.03
N LYS A 143 -10.63 -11.59 0.26
CA LYS A 143 -11.90 -12.20 0.69
C LYS A 143 -13.03 -11.17 0.74
N GLY A 144 -12.72 -9.87 0.71
CA GLY A 144 -13.69 -8.80 0.60
C GLY A 144 -14.41 -8.80 -0.75
N PRO A 145 -15.71 -8.50 -0.78
CA PRO A 145 -16.52 -8.54 -2.01
C PRO A 145 -16.17 -7.43 -3.02
N ASP A 146 -15.48 -6.37 -2.59
CA ASP A 146 -15.09 -5.21 -3.39
C ASP A 146 -13.62 -5.27 -3.87
N GLU A 147 -12.81 -6.17 -3.33
CA GLU A 147 -11.37 -6.26 -3.59
C GLU A 147 -11.05 -7.36 -4.61
N HIS A 148 -10.36 -6.99 -5.69
CA HIS A 148 -10.11 -7.87 -6.83
C HIS A 148 -8.60 -7.96 -7.12
N PRO A 149 -7.98 -9.16 -7.05
CA PRO A 149 -6.56 -9.30 -7.35
C PRO A 149 -6.29 -9.26 -8.85
N PHE A 150 -5.13 -8.69 -9.23
CA PHE A 150 -4.61 -8.76 -10.59
C PHE A 150 -3.99 -10.13 -10.89
N PHE A 151 -3.42 -10.81 -9.89
CA PHE A 151 -2.73 -12.10 -10.04
C PHE A 151 -3.28 -13.18 -9.11
N PRO A 152 -4.53 -13.64 -9.33
CA PRO A 152 -5.23 -14.57 -8.42
C PRO A 152 -4.50 -15.90 -8.22
N ASP A 153 -3.79 -16.40 -9.24
CA ASP A 153 -3.11 -17.70 -9.21
C ASP A 153 -1.91 -17.73 -8.25
N SER A 154 -1.42 -16.56 -7.82
CA SER A 154 -0.17 -16.41 -7.05
C SER A 154 -0.38 -16.02 -5.58
N LEU A 155 -1.64 -16.00 -5.11
CA LEU A 155 -1.98 -15.52 -3.78
C LEU A 155 -1.85 -16.62 -2.71
N PRO A 156 -1.21 -16.33 -1.56
CA PRO A 156 -1.22 -17.21 -0.41
C PRO A 156 -2.58 -17.23 0.28
N GLU A 157 -2.81 -18.23 1.11
CA GLU A 157 -3.98 -18.28 1.99
C GLU A 157 -3.87 -17.23 3.12
N SER A 158 -5.02 -16.73 3.56
CA SER A 158 -5.10 -15.77 4.68
C SER A 158 -4.62 -16.41 5.97
N MET A 159 -3.77 -15.69 6.71
CA MET A 159 -3.35 -16.07 8.06
C MET A 159 -4.38 -15.66 9.13
N LEU A 160 -5.36 -14.84 8.75
CA LEU A 160 -6.43 -14.40 9.63
C LEU A 160 -7.68 -15.27 9.44
N PRO A 161 -8.47 -15.50 10.52
CA PRO A 161 -9.78 -16.13 10.41
C PRO A 161 -10.68 -15.36 9.42
N PRO A 162 -11.58 -16.06 8.72
CA PRO A 162 -12.52 -15.44 7.78
C PRO A 162 -13.33 -14.30 8.41
N MET A 163 -13.67 -13.31 7.59
CA MET A 163 -14.54 -12.20 7.97
C MET A 163 -15.86 -12.30 7.21
N GLU A 164 -16.97 -12.15 7.91
CA GLU A 164 -18.31 -12.06 7.33
C GLU A 164 -18.59 -10.63 6.87
N TYR A 165 -18.99 -10.50 5.61
CA TYR A 165 -19.33 -9.22 4.99
C TYR A 165 -20.84 -9.04 4.82
N PRO A 166 -21.35 -7.80 4.80
CA PRO A 166 -22.75 -7.52 4.51
C PRO A 166 -23.20 -8.14 3.18
N LYS A 167 -24.32 -8.87 3.19
CA LYS A 167 -24.91 -9.49 1.98
C LYS A 167 -25.71 -8.44 1.21
N VAL A 168 -25.04 -7.75 0.30
CA VAL A 168 -25.64 -6.73 -0.57
C VAL A 168 -25.71 -7.29 -2.00
N ASP A 169 -26.58 -8.27 -2.21
CA ASP A 169 -26.76 -8.93 -3.51
C ASP A 169 -27.87 -8.30 -4.36
N ARG A 170 -27.76 -8.51 -5.69
CA ARG A 170 -28.68 -8.04 -6.73
C ARG A 170 -30.13 -8.34 -6.39
N GLY A 171 -30.97 -7.30 -6.43
CA GLY A 171 -32.40 -7.40 -6.18
C GLY A 171 -33.09 -8.53 -6.93
N LYS A 172 -33.97 -9.23 -6.23
CA LYS A 172 -35.17 -9.82 -6.83
C LYS A 172 -36.23 -8.73 -6.98
#